data_AF-A0A7Y9S443-F1
#
_entry.id   AF-A0A7Y9S443-F1
#
_cell.length_a   1.000
_cell.length_b   1.000
_cell.length_c   1.000
_cell.angle_alpha   90.00
_cell.angle_beta   90.00
_cell.angle_gamma   90.00
#
_symmetry.space_group_name_H-M   'P 1'
#
loop_
_entity.id
_entity.type
_entity.pdbx_description
1 polymer ?
#
loop_
_entity_poly.entity_id
_entity_poly.type
_entity_poly.pdbx_seq_one_letter_code
_entity_poly.pdbx_strand_id
1 'polypeptide(L)'
;MTTRTQNPSLTTTRLTLRTVLLLDAGISGLNGIAYLAGAAVLDDLLGPSATVLLVLGAFLLVWAGVLEWVATRKPIPTPLVREVAIANLVWVAASIAAIFLLDLTTVGVVWCLMQAAVVSGFAVLQLRMAAR
;
A
#
# COMPACT_ATOMS: atom_id res chain seq x y z
N MET A 1 33.14 -34.39 28.62
CA MET A 1 32.62 -33.03 28.90
C MET A 1 32.60 -32.26 27.58
N THR A 2 31.47 -32.23 26.88
CA THR A 2 31.32 -31.62 25.55
C THR A 2 30.44 -30.38 25.66
N THR A 3 31.05 -29.21 25.53
CA THR A 3 30.38 -27.91 25.60
C THR A 3 29.58 -27.69 24.31
N ARG A 4 28.26 -27.81 24.38
CA ARG A 4 27.32 -27.45 23.32
C ARG A 4 27.16 -25.93 23.31
N THR A 5 27.87 -25.24 22.43
CA THR A 5 27.60 -23.84 22.10
C THR A 5 26.22 -23.75 21.44
N GLN A 6 25.17 -23.49 22.24
CA GLN A 6 23.90 -23.03 21.70
C GLN A 6 24.10 -21.59 21.23
N ASN A 7 24.24 -21.41 19.92
CA ASN A 7 24.18 -20.09 19.33
C ASN A 7 22.70 -19.66 19.36
N PRO A 8 22.32 -18.56 20.03
CA PRO A 8 20.95 -18.10 19.99
C PRO A 8 20.61 -17.76 18.54
N SER A 9 19.70 -18.54 17.94
CA SER A 9 19.10 -18.20 16.65
C SER A 9 18.28 -16.93 16.85
N LEU A 10 18.91 -15.77 16.62
CA LEU A 10 18.19 -14.54 16.37
C LEU A 10 17.26 -14.82 15.19
N THR A 11 15.98 -15.04 15.49
CA THR A 11 14.98 -15.36 14.48
C THR A 11 14.68 -14.06 13.76
N THR A 12 15.50 -13.72 12.76
CA THR A 12 15.20 -12.64 11.85
C THR A 12 13.98 -13.06 11.05
N THR A 13 12.79 -12.60 11.45
CA THR A 13 11.55 -12.82 10.69
C THR A 13 11.75 -12.32 9.27
N ARG A 14 11.97 -13.24 8.31
CA ARG A 14 12.10 -12.86 6.90
C ARG A 14 10.71 -12.50 6.38
N LEU A 15 10.55 -11.27 5.88
CA LEU A 15 9.35 -10.85 5.16
C LEU A 15 9.12 -11.76 3.96
N THR A 16 7.92 -12.34 3.86
CA THR A 16 7.49 -13.13 2.70
C THR A 16 6.72 -12.25 1.72
N LEU A 17 6.72 -12.60 0.43
CA LEU A 17 5.93 -11.89 -0.58
C LEU A 17 4.44 -11.85 -0.23
N ARG A 18 3.90 -12.94 0.34
CA ARG A 18 2.52 -12.99 0.83
C ARG A 18 2.29 -11.95 1.93
N THR A 19 3.20 -11.84 2.91
CA THR A 19 3.11 -10.85 3.98
C THR A 19 3.13 -9.42 3.42
N VAL A 20 4.00 -9.15 2.44
CA VAL A 20 4.08 -7.83 1.79
C VAL A 20 2.76 -7.48 1.09
N LEU A 21 2.19 -8.41 0.32
CA LEU A 21 0.90 -8.21 -0.36
C LEU A 21 -0.25 -7.98 0.62
N LEU A 22 -0.30 -8.73 1.72
CA LEU A 22 -1.36 -8.58 2.73
C LEU A 22 -1.21 -7.28 3.56
N LEU A 23 0.02 -6.83 3.81
CA LEU A 23 0.23 -5.53 4.47
C LEU A 23 -0.18 -4.38 3.57
N ASP A 24 0.17 -4.44 2.29
CA ASP A 24 -0.27 -3.47 1.27
C ASP A 24 -1.80 -3.44 1.17
N ALA A 25 -2.44 -4.63 1.12
CA ALA A 25 -3.89 -4.76 1.12
C ALA A 25 -4.53 -4.15 2.38
N GLY A 26 -4.01 -4.47 3.56
CA GLY A 26 -4.55 -3.98 4.82
C GLY A 26 -4.45 -2.46 4.96
N ILE A 27 -3.32 -1.87 4.56
CA ILE A 27 -3.12 -0.41 4.60
C ILE A 27 -4.01 0.28 3.56
N SER A 28 -4.06 -0.23 2.33
CA SER A 28 -4.93 0.29 1.27
C SER A 28 -6.39 0.21 1.67
N GLY A 29 -6.83 -0.93 2.22
CA GLY A 29 -8.19 -1.16 2.68
C GLY A 29 -8.57 -0.23 3.84
N LEU A 30 -7.72 -0.10 4.85
CA LEU A 30 -7.97 0.82 5.98
C LEU A 30 -8.10 2.27 5.50
N ASN A 31 -7.24 2.70 4.57
CA ASN A 31 -7.32 4.03 3.98
C ASN A 31 -8.62 4.21 3.18
N GLY A 32 -9.01 3.19 2.39
CA GLY A 32 -10.27 3.20 1.66
C GLY A 32 -11.50 3.31 2.57
N ILE A 33 -11.52 2.56 3.68
CA ILE A 33 -12.56 2.66 4.71
C ILE A 33 -12.58 4.05 5.32
N ALA A 34 -11.42 4.61 5.67
CA ALA A 34 -11.33 5.95 6.25
C ALA A 34 -11.92 7.02 5.31
N TYR A 35 -11.61 6.94 4.01
CA TYR A 35 -12.19 7.84 3.01
C TYR A 35 -13.70 7.67 2.86
N LEU A 36 -14.21 6.43 2.85
CA LEU A 36 -15.65 6.19 2.71
C LEU A 36 -16.45 6.62 3.93
N ALA A 37 -15.97 6.28 5.13
CA ALA A 37 -16.67 6.56 6.38
C ALA A 37 -16.50 8.02 6.85
N GLY A 38 -15.37 8.64 6.50
CA GLY A 38 -14.98 9.98 6.96
C GLY A 38 -15.07 11.07 5.89
N ALA A 39 -15.65 10.81 4.71
CA ALA A 39 -15.61 11.73 3.57
C ALA A 39 -16.01 13.18 3.91
N ALA A 40 -17.06 13.37 4.72
CA ALA A 40 -17.57 14.69 5.10
C ALA A 40 -16.76 15.43 6.18
N VAL A 41 -15.77 14.76 6.79
CA VAL A 41 -14.84 15.37 7.76
C VAL A 41 -13.47 15.55 7.11
N LEU A 42 -13.11 14.62 6.23
CA LEU A 42 -11.83 14.58 5.54
C LEU A 42 -11.78 15.54 4.36
N ASP A 43 -12.91 15.98 3.82
CA ASP A 43 -12.95 16.94 2.70
C ASP A 43 -12.36 18.29 3.10
N ASP A 44 -12.80 18.86 4.22
CA ASP A 44 -12.21 20.10 4.74
C ASP A 44 -10.77 19.89 5.22
N LEU A 45 -10.46 18.73 5.79
CA LEU A 45 -9.13 18.45 6.32
C LEU A 45 -8.08 18.27 5.22
N LEU A 46 -8.41 17.53 4.16
CA LEU A 46 -7.47 17.17 3.09
C LEU A 46 -7.57 18.14 1.90
N GLY A 47 -8.75 18.71 1.65
CA GLY A 47 -9.04 19.62 0.54
C GLY A 47 -9.98 19.06 -0.54
N PRO A 48 -9.80 17.81 -1.02
CA PRO A 48 -10.68 17.24 -2.05
C PRO A 48 -12.13 17.10 -1.56
N SER A 49 -13.09 17.35 -2.45
CA SER A 49 -14.51 17.16 -2.12
C SER A 49 -14.83 15.74 -1.61
N ALA A 50 -15.86 15.61 -0.77
CA ALA A 50 -16.33 14.33 -0.28
C ALA A 50 -16.62 13.31 -1.41
N THR A 51 -17.10 13.76 -2.57
CA THR A 51 -17.33 12.87 -3.73
C THR A 51 -16.03 12.25 -4.25
N VAL A 52 -14.95 13.04 -4.33
CA VAL A 52 -13.62 12.53 -4.72
C VAL A 52 -13.13 11.51 -3.69
N LEU A 53 -13.28 11.80 -2.40
CA LEU A 53 -12.89 10.87 -1.33
C LEU A 53 -13.68 9.56 -1.39
N LEU A 54 -14.99 9.60 -1.64
CA LEU A 54 -15.81 8.40 -1.78
C LEU A 54 -15.35 7.53 -2.96
N VAL A 55 -15.05 8.14 -4.11
CA VAL A 55 -14.55 7.44 -5.29
C VAL A 55 -13.19 6.80 -5.02
N LEU A 56 -12.25 7.55 -4.43
CA LEU A 56 -10.92 7.04 -4.05
C LEU A 56 -11.04 5.91 -3.03
N GLY A 57 -11.94 6.06 -2.05
CA GLY A 57 -12.17 5.05 -1.03
C GLY A 57 -12.71 3.74 -1.60
N ALA A 58 -13.70 3.81 -2.49
CA ALA A 58 -14.20 2.63 -3.21
C ALA A 58 -13.12 1.97 -4.07
N PHE A 59 -12.33 2.77 -4.80
CA PHE A 59 -11.20 2.28 -5.57
C PHE A 59 -10.19 1.53 -4.70
N LEU A 60 -9.81 2.09 -3.55
CA LEU A 60 -8.86 1.49 -2.62
C LEU A 60 -9.36 0.18 -2.01
N LEU A 61 -10.67 0.06 -1.74
CA LEU A 61 -11.25 -1.21 -1.30
C LEU A 61 -11.16 -2.29 -2.37
N VAL A 62 -11.46 -1.94 -3.62
CA VAL A 62 -11.30 -2.88 -4.75
C VAL A 62 -9.83 -3.28 -4.89
N TRP A 63 -8.91 -2.32 -4.79
CA TRP A 63 -7.47 -2.57 -4.84
C TRP A 63 -7.01 -3.53 -3.74
N ALA A 64 -7.43 -3.29 -2.49
CA ALA A 64 -7.15 -4.18 -1.37
C ALA A 64 -7.64 -5.62 -1.63
N GLY A 65 -8.86 -5.78 -2.16
CA GLY A 65 -9.40 -7.08 -2.56
C GLY A 65 -8.58 -7.77 -3.65
N VAL A 66 -8.08 -7.01 -4.64
CA VAL A 66 -7.17 -7.55 -5.67
C VAL A 66 -5.88 -8.06 -5.01
N LEU A 67 -5.26 -7.29 -4.13
CA LEU A 67 -4.02 -7.67 -3.45
C LEU A 67 -4.20 -8.94 -2.59
N GLU A 68 -5.28 -9.04 -1.82
CA GLU A 68 -5.62 -10.23 -1.05
C GLU A 68 -5.79 -11.44 -1.97
N TRP A 69 -6.52 -11.28 -3.08
CA TRP A 69 -6.73 -12.32 -4.07
C TRP A 69 -5.41 -12.80 -4.70
N VAL A 70 -4.47 -11.90 -5.02
CA VAL A 70 -3.13 -12.26 -5.48
C VAL A 70 -2.39 -13.07 -4.41
N ALA A 71 -2.50 -12.68 -3.14
CA ALA A 71 -1.84 -13.36 -2.02
C ALA A 71 -2.36 -14.81 -1.79
N THR A 72 -3.58 -15.13 -2.23
CA THR A 72 -4.15 -16.50 -2.14
C THR A 72 -3.53 -17.50 -3.13
N ARG A 73 -2.85 -17.03 -4.19
CA ARG A 73 -2.33 -17.86 -5.29
C ARG A 73 -1.20 -18.80 -4.83
N LYS A 74 -1.13 -19.99 -5.44
CA LYS A 74 -0.15 -21.06 -5.14
C LYS A 74 0.39 -21.69 -6.45
N PRO A 75 1.65 -21.40 -6.85
CA PRO A 75 2.51 -20.34 -6.35
C PRO A 75 1.95 -18.95 -6.70
N ILE A 76 2.45 -17.89 -6.04
CA ILE A 76 2.11 -16.51 -6.42
C ILE A 76 2.81 -16.20 -7.75
N PRO A 77 2.08 -15.87 -8.83
CA PRO A 77 2.70 -15.67 -10.14
C PRO A 77 3.55 -14.39 -10.17
N THR A 78 4.83 -14.52 -10.52
CA THR A 78 5.76 -13.39 -10.65
C THR A 78 5.26 -12.27 -11.57
N PRO A 79 4.66 -12.54 -12.76
CA PRO A 79 4.12 -11.48 -13.60
C PRO A 79 3.04 -10.67 -12.89
N LEU A 80 2.14 -11.33 -12.15
CA LEU A 80 1.06 -10.67 -11.42
C LEU A 80 1.57 -9.74 -10.32
N VAL A 81 2.67 -10.10 -9.66
CA VAL A 81 3.33 -9.24 -8.66
C VAL A 81 3.96 -8.01 -9.31
N ARG A 82 4.49 -8.13 -10.53
CA ARG A 82 5.01 -6.98 -11.29
C ARG A 82 3.90 -6.02 -11.68
N GLU A 83 2.77 -6.53 -12.15
CA GLU A 83 1.59 -5.71 -12.43
C GLU A 83 1.10 -4.96 -11.19
N VAL A 84 1.07 -5.64 -10.03
CA VAL A 84 0.76 -5.00 -8.74
C VAL A 84 1.73 -3.85 -8.43
N ALA A 85 3.03 -4.09 -8.58
CA ALA A 85 4.02 -3.07 -8.31
C ALA A 85 3.91 -1.88 -9.28
N ILE A 86 3.63 -2.13 -10.56
CA ILE A 86 3.41 -1.07 -11.56
C ILE A 86 2.18 -0.24 -11.19
N ALA A 87 1.07 -0.87 -10.84
CA ALA A 87 -0.13 -0.17 -10.39
C ALA A 87 0.13 0.69 -9.13
N ASN A 88 0.92 0.18 -8.18
CA ASN A 88 1.37 0.98 -7.03
C ASN A 88 2.23 2.18 -7.46
N LEU A 89 3.13 2.03 -8.43
CA LEU A 89 3.89 3.16 -8.96
C LEU A 89 3.01 4.19 -9.69
N VAL A 90 1.97 3.75 -10.39
CA VAL A 90 0.96 4.64 -10.97
C VAL A 90 0.23 5.40 -9.86
N TRP A 91 -0.14 4.75 -8.77
CA TRP A 91 -0.75 5.41 -7.61
C TRP A 91 0.17 6.43 -6.95
N VAL A 92 1.47 6.14 -6.87
CA VAL A 92 2.49 7.09 -6.39
C VAL A 92 2.54 8.32 -7.28
N ALA A 93 2.61 8.13 -8.61
CA ALA A 93 2.61 9.23 -9.56
C ALA A 93 1.32 10.06 -9.47
N ALA A 94 0.16 9.41 -9.34
CA ALA A 94 -1.12 10.07 -9.15
C ALA A 94 -1.19 10.86 -7.85
N SER A 95 -0.63 10.33 -6.75
CA SER A 95 -0.56 11.01 -5.45
C SER A 95 0.30 12.27 -5.52
N ILE A 96 1.40 12.24 -6.28
CA ILE A 96 2.24 13.43 -6.51
C ILE A 96 1.54 14.42 -7.44
N ALA A 97 0.94 13.95 -8.53
CA ALA A 97 0.21 14.79 -9.47
C ALA A 97 -0.96 15.52 -8.79
N ALA A 98 -1.65 14.87 -7.84
CA ALA A 98 -2.75 15.47 -7.07
C ALA A 98 -2.35 16.78 -6.38
N ILE A 99 -1.09 16.95 -5.97
CA ILE A 99 -0.58 18.18 -5.34
C ILE A 99 -0.68 19.39 -6.29
N PHE A 100 -0.61 19.14 -7.60
CA PHE A 100 -0.67 20.20 -8.62
C PHE A 100 -2.04 20.28 -9.31
N LEU A 101 -2.86 19.23 -9.19
CA LEU A 101 -4.13 19.09 -9.92
C LEU A 101 -5.36 19.30 -9.04
N LEU A 102 -5.22 19.24 -7.71
CA LEU A 102 -6.31 19.39 -6.76
C LEU A 102 -6.01 20.52 -5.77
N ASP A 103 -7.08 21.15 -5.28
CA ASP A 103 -7.01 22.13 -4.19
C ASP A 103 -6.83 21.41 -2.85
N LEU A 104 -5.59 21.02 -2.54
CA LEU A 104 -5.24 20.36 -1.29
C LEU A 104 -4.94 21.38 -0.17
N THR A 105 -5.33 21.05 1.05
CA THR A 105 -4.78 21.74 2.23
C THR A 105 -3.32 21.34 2.45
N THR A 106 -2.61 22.04 3.33
CA THR A 106 -1.26 21.63 3.77
C THR A 106 -1.27 20.20 4.34
N VAL A 107 -2.30 19.82 5.09
CA VAL A 107 -2.46 18.46 5.63
C VAL A 107 -2.66 17.47 4.48
N GLY A 108 -3.48 17.81 3.48
CA GLY A 108 -3.66 17.00 2.28
C GLY A 108 -2.37 16.76 1.49
N VAL A 109 -1.55 17.79 1.31
CA VAL A 109 -0.23 17.66 0.64
C VAL A 109 0.67 16.69 1.41
N VAL A 110 0.79 16.87 2.74
CA VAL A 110 1.59 15.96 3.58
C VAL A 110 1.05 14.54 3.50
N TRP A 111 -0.27 14.37 3.52
CA TRP A 111 -0.93 13.07 3.40
C TRP A 111 -0.60 12.39 2.06
N CYS A 112 -0.72 13.11 0.94
CA CYS A 112 -0.38 12.63 -0.40
C CYS A 112 1.09 12.17 -0.49
N LEU A 113 2.02 12.95 0.06
CA LEU A 113 3.44 12.60 0.09
C LEU A 113 3.74 11.38 0.98
N MET A 114 3.10 11.32 2.16
CA MET A 114 3.26 10.20 3.08
C MET A 114 2.76 8.89 2.46
N GLN A 115 1.55 8.87 1.90
CA GLN A 115 1.03 7.66 1.25
C GLN A 115 1.87 7.28 0.02
N ALA A 116 2.36 8.26 -0.76
CA ALA A 116 3.25 8.01 -1.89
C ALA A 116 4.55 7.32 -1.44
N ALA A 117 5.13 7.73 -0.31
CA ALA A 117 6.33 7.11 0.24
C ALA A 117 6.06 5.66 0.70
N VAL A 118 4.94 5.41 1.39
CA VAL A 118 4.55 4.07 1.86
C VAL A 118 4.31 3.13 0.67
N VAL A 119 3.51 3.55 -0.31
CA VAL A 119 3.17 2.76 -1.50
C VAL A 119 4.41 2.51 -2.37
N SER A 120 5.32 3.48 -2.46
CA SER A 120 6.63 3.28 -3.12
C SER A 120 7.44 2.18 -2.44
N GLY A 121 7.43 2.12 -1.10
CA GLY A 121 8.07 1.05 -0.33
C GLY A 121 7.52 -0.33 -0.70
N PHE A 122 6.20 -0.48 -0.81
CA PHE A 122 5.57 -1.72 -1.27
C PHE A 122 5.96 -2.09 -2.69
N ALA A 123 5.89 -1.15 -3.64
CA ALA A 123 6.27 -1.38 -5.03
C ALA A 123 7.72 -1.88 -5.16
N VAL A 124 8.66 -1.24 -4.45
CA VAL A 124 10.08 -1.64 -4.46
C VAL A 124 10.25 -3.04 -3.88
N LEU A 125 9.58 -3.37 -2.77
CA LEU A 125 9.65 -4.71 -2.17
C LEU A 125 9.08 -5.78 -3.11
N GLN A 126 7.93 -5.51 -3.73
CA GLN A 126 7.27 -6.40 -4.69
C GLN A 126 8.18 -6.68 -5.90
N LEU A 127 8.77 -5.63 -6.51
CA LEU A 127 9.71 -5.79 -7.63
C LEU A 127 10.96 -6.58 -7.25
N ARG A 128 11.57 -6.29 -6.08
CA ARG A 128 12.76 -6.99 -5.60
C ARG A 128 12.50 -8.48 -5.32
N MET A 129 11.30 -8.81 -4.84
CA MET A 129 10.90 -10.20 -4.58
C MET A 129 10.51 -10.93 -5.86
N ALA A 130 9.91 -10.23 -6.83
CA ALA A 130 9.55 -10.77 -8.16
C ALA A 130 10.75 -10.89 -9.13
N ALA A 131 11.93 -10.41 -8.75
CA ALA A 131 13.17 -10.57 -9.51
C ALA A 131 14.03 -11.76 -9.05
N ARG A 132 13.59 -12.47 -8.00
CA ARG A 132 14.24 -13.68 -7.47
C ARG A 132 13.66 -14.94 -8.10
#